data_AF-A0A965UN10-F1
#
_entry.id   AF-A0A965UN10-F1
#
_cell.length_a   1.000
_cell.length_b   1.000
_cell.length_c   1.000
_cell.angle_alpha   90.00
_cell.angle_beta   90.00
_cell.angle_gamma   90.00
#
_symmetry.space_group_name_H-M   'P 1'
#
loop_
_entity.id
_entity.type
_entity.pdbx_description
1 polymer ?
#
loop_
_entity_poly.entity_id
_entity_poly.type
_entity_poly.pdbx_seq_one_letter_code
_entity_poly.pdbx_strand_id
1 'polypeptide(L)'
;MSESVHELRVRVNQTQDGFPTEAESQKWIADFMRSTGVFCVYEQVVGYPIYRHHLQEQSNVRADVLLIPKSNVEDKIRLGAIVIEVKKSGVAIGPAISQLKDYLNSVFIVDSLCEVGIIPTYGFVFPCYGQNSATASWMSHQHMGTIQIIEHSGNVCFCSGEERLLEFFPNGGIRFYRQSRNGRKTGSR
;
A
#
# COMPACT_ATOMS: atom_id res chain seq x y z
N MET A 1 -20.70 8.19 26.65
CA MET A 1 -20.39 7.30 25.52
C MET A 1 -18.92 6.93 25.63
N SER A 2 -18.62 5.81 26.29
CA SER A 2 -17.25 5.28 26.39
C SER A 2 -17.19 4.00 25.57
N GLU A 3 -16.88 4.12 24.28
CA GLU A 3 -16.33 2.95 23.57
C GLU A 3 -15.10 2.51 24.37
N SER A 4 -15.04 1.23 24.70
CA SER A 4 -14.00 0.72 25.58
C SER A 4 -12.65 0.86 24.88
N VAL A 5 -11.59 1.26 25.61
CA VAL A 5 -10.21 1.35 25.07
C VAL A 5 -9.76 0.02 24.41
N HIS A 6 -10.42 -1.09 24.77
CA HIS A 6 -10.21 -2.39 24.16
C HIS A 6 -10.77 -2.49 22.73
N GLU A 7 -11.97 -1.99 22.45
CA GLU A 7 -12.56 -1.98 21.10
C GLU A 7 -11.76 -1.10 20.13
N LEU A 8 -11.28 0.06 20.60
CA LEU A 8 -10.41 0.94 19.81
C LEU A 8 -9.09 0.24 19.45
N ARG A 9 -8.49 -0.53 20.37
CA ARG A 9 -7.23 -1.26 20.09
C ARG A 9 -7.41 -2.44 19.13
N VAL A 10 -8.55 -3.13 19.18
CA VAL A 10 -8.85 -4.25 18.25
C VAL A 10 -9.01 -3.74 16.81
N ARG A 11 -9.61 -2.56 16.62
CA ARG A 11 -9.83 -1.98 15.28
C ARG A 11 -8.55 -1.53 14.56
N VAL A 12 -7.50 -1.14 15.27
CA VAL A 12 -6.24 -0.65 14.67
C VAL A 12 -5.46 -1.75 13.92
N ASN A 13 -5.58 -3.02 14.35
CA ASN A 13 -4.82 -4.14 13.77
C ASN A 13 -5.60 -4.95 12.72
N GLN A 14 -6.74 -4.42 12.27
CA GLN A 14 -7.59 -5.07 11.28
C GLN A 14 -7.84 -4.15 10.08
N THR A 15 -8.12 -4.75 8.94
CA THR A 15 -8.62 -4.05 7.74
C THR A 15 -10.06 -3.56 7.96
N GLN A 16 -10.45 -2.45 7.33
CA GLN A 16 -11.68 -1.72 7.68
C GLN A 16 -12.51 -1.33 6.44
N ASP A 17 -13.34 -0.30 6.52
CA ASP A 17 -14.13 0.29 5.41
C ASP A 17 -15.29 -0.54 4.84
N GLY A 18 -15.71 -1.60 5.56
CA GLY A 18 -16.97 -2.29 5.31
C GLY A 18 -17.05 -3.14 4.04
N PHE A 19 -15.94 -3.48 3.41
CA PHE A 19 -15.88 -4.37 2.25
C PHE A 19 -16.16 -5.83 2.64
N PRO A 20 -17.27 -6.44 2.19
CA PRO A 20 -17.62 -7.83 2.51
C PRO A 20 -16.64 -8.85 1.93
N THR A 21 -16.05 -8.56 0.77
CA THR A 21 -15.18 -9.47 0.02
C THR A 21 -13.90 -8.78 -0.46
N GLU A 22 -12.85 -9.57 -0.69
CA GLU A 22 -11.59 -9.07 -1.27
C GLU A 22 -11.79 -8.59 -2.71
N ALA A 23 -12.65 -9.27 -3.48
CA ALA A 23 -12.97 -8.89 -4.85
C ALA A 23 -13.64 -7.51 -4.94
N GLU A 24 -14.58 -7.19 -4.03
CA GLU A 24 -15.21 -5.87 -3.97
C GLU A 24 -14.20 -4.78 -3.60
N SER A 25 -13.37 -5.06 -2.59
CA SER A 25 -12.29 -4.17 -2.15
C SER A 25 -11.30 -3.88 -3.30
N GLN A 26 -10.86 -4.92 -4.01
CA GLN A 26 -9.91 -4.80 -5.11
C GLN A 26 -10.50 -4.02 -6.27
N LYS A 27 -11.74 -4.35 -6.66
CA LYS A 27 -12.44 -3.63 -7.72
C LYS A 27 -12.56 -2.15 -7.37
N TRP A 28 -12.95 -1.84 -6.13
CA TRP A 28 -13.11 -0.46 -5.69
C TRP A 28 -11.81 0.33 -5.79
N ILE A 29 -10.71 -0.19 -5.24
CA ILE A 29 -9.43 0.54 -5.26
C ILE A 29 -8.86 0.65 -6.66
N ALA A 30 -8.98 -0.38 -7.49
CA ALA A 30 -8.53 -0.35 -8.87
C ALA A 30 -9.30 0.68 -9.70
N ASP A 31 -10.64 0.70 -9.59
CA ASP A 31 -11.48 1.67 -10.29
C ASP A 31 -11.24 3.09 -9.80
N PHE A 32 -11.08 3.28 -8.48
CA PHE A 32 -10.72 4.57 -7.91
C PHE A 32 -9.39 5.05 -8.51
N MET A 33 -8.33 4.24 -8.45
CA MET A 33 -7.01 4.63 -8.95
C MET A 33 -7.02 4.91 -10.46
N ARG A 34 -7.78 4.14 -11.26
CA ARG A 34 -7.99 4.44 -12.68
C ARG A 34 -8.64 5.80 -12.90
N SER A 35 -9.67 6.12 -12.12
CA SER A 35 -10.42 7.38 -12.26
C SER A 35 -9.58 8.62 -11.93
N THR A 36 -8.56 8.49 -11.07
CA THR A 36 -7.61 9.59 -10.81
C THR A 36 -6.79 9.97 -12.03
N GLY A 37 -6.59 9.06 -12.98
CA GLY A 37 -5.77 9.26 -14.16
C GLY A 37 -4.26 9.34 -13.90
N VAL A 38 -3.81 9.14 -12.66
CA VAL A 38 -2.43 9.36 -12.19
C VAL A 38 -1.53 8.15 -12.39
N PHE A 39 -2.12 6.96 -12.32
CA PHE A 39 -1.40 5.69 -12.44
C PHE A 39 -1.91 4.90 -13.64
N CYS A 40 -1.01 4.11 -14.23
CA CYS A 40 -1.39 2.88 -14.92
C CYS A 40 -1.68 1.83 -13.84
N VAL A 41 -2.84 1.18 -13.92
CA VAL A 41 -3.34 0.25 -12.91
C VAL A 41 -3.37 -1.15 -13.50
N TYR A 42 -2.58 -2.04 -12.92
CA TYR A 42 -2.50 -3.46 -13.27
C TYR A 42 -3.03 -4.28 -12.10
N GLU A 43 -3.78 -5.34 -12.39
CA GLU A 43 -4.38 -6.20 -11.37
C GLU A 43 -3.79 -7.60 -11.48
N GLN A 44 -3.66 -8.29 -10.34
CA GLN A 44 -3.27 -9.71 -10.28
C GLN A 44 -1.92 -9.99 -10.98
N VAL A 45 -0.93 -9.13 -10.75
CA VAL A 45 0.37 -9.16 -11.45
C VAL A 45 1.30 -10.17 -10.78
N VAL A 46 1.85 -11.08 -11.57
CA VAL A 46 2.81 -12.09 -11.09
C VAL A 46 4.17 -11.44 -10.86
N GLY A 47 4.77 -11.76 -9.71
CA GLY A 47 6.11 -11.32 -9.32
C GLY A 47 7.04 -12.50 -9.03
N TYR A 48 8.31 -12.28 -9.30
CA TYR A 48 9.38 -13.24 -9.10
C TYR A 48 10.35 -12.74 -8.02
N PRO A 49 10.62 -13.52 -6.97
CA PRO A 49 11.54 -13.11 -5.92
C PRO A 49 12.95 -12.81 -6.47
N ILE A 50 13.50 -11.65 -6.11
CA ILE A 50 14.84 -11.20 -6.53
C ILE A 50 15.90 -11.85 -5.64
N TYR A 51 15.63 -11.89 -4.33
CA TYR A 51 16.53 -12.45 -3.33
C TYR A 51 16.03 -13.82 -2.90
N ARG A 52 16.98 -14.76 -2.75
CA ARG A 52 16.71 -16.13 -2.29
C ARG A 52 17.17 -16.27 -0.86
N HIS A 53 16.25 -16.55 0.05
CA HIS A 53 16.62 -17.04 1.38
C HIS A 53 16.68 -18.57 1.37
N HIS A 54 17.65 -19.17 2.05
CA HIS A 54 17.85 -20.62 2.10
C HIS A 54 16.69 -21.39 2.79
N LEU A 55 15.77 -20.67 3.44
CA LEU A 55 14.59 -21.22 4.11
C LEU A 55 13.27 -20.89 3.39
N GLN A 56 13.32 -20.19 2.26
CA GLN A 56 12.11 -19.76 1.55
C GLN A 56 11.81 -20.75 0.42
N GLU A 57 10.60 -21.33 0.44
CA GLU A 57 10.10 -22.09 -0.69
C GLU A 57 9.94 -21.16 -1.90
N GLN A 58 10.40 -21.62 -3.06
CA GLN A 58 10.31 -20.85 -4.30
C GLN A 58 8.87 -20.85 -4.82
N SER A 59 8.07 -19.93 -4.32
CA SER A 59 6.79 -19.59 -4.92
C SER A 59 6.85 -18.20 -5.52
N ASN A 60 6.30 -18.07 -6.73
CA ASN A 60 6.02 -16.77 -7.30
C ASN A 60 4.99 -16.07 -6.42
N VAL A 61 5.09 -14.75 -6.36
CA VAL A 61 4.09 -13.92 -5.67
C VAL A 61 3.10 -13.37 -6.68
N ARG A 62 1.94 -12.89 -6.21
CA ARG A 62 0.95 -12.21 -7.04
C ARG A 62 0.43 -11.01 -6.28
N ALA A 63 0.75 -9.81 -6.77
CA ALA A 63 0.23 -8.57 -6.20
C ALA A 63 -1.20 -8.34 -6.69
N ASP A 64 -2.10 -7.95 -5.79
CA ASP A 64 -3.50 -7.71 -6.16
C ASP A 64 -3.64 -6.51 -7.08
N VAL A 65 -2.94 -5.41 -6.77
CA VAL A 65 -2.86 -4.23 -7.62
C VAL A 65 -1.43 -3.70 -7.67
N LEU A 66 -0.94 -3.39 -8.87
CA LEU A 66 0.31 -2.70 -9.15
C LEU A 66 -0.01 -1.36 -9.83
N LEU A 67 0.50 -0.28 -9.26
CA LEU A 67 0.37 1.08 -9.76
C LEU A 67 1.72 1.56 -10.31
N ILE A 68 1.72 2.02 -11.55
CA ILE A 68 2.89 2.66 -12.16
C ILE A 68 2.54 4.13 -12.43
N PRO A 69 3.28 5.10 -11.86
CA PRO A 69 3.03 6.52 -12.13
C PRO A 69 3.10 6.81 -13.63
N LYS A 70 2.17 7.60 -14.14
CA LYS A 70 2.27 8.10 -15.52
C LYS A 70 3.32 9.20 -15.62
N SER A 71 3.96 9.33 -16.78
CA SER A 71 5.04 10.31 -17.01
C SER A 71 4.62 11.76 -16.73
N ASN A 72 3.35 12.12 -16.93
CA ASN A 72 2.83 13.46 -16.67
C ASN A 72 2.77 13.85 -15.18
N VAL A 73 2.99 12.88 -14.28
CA VAL A 73 2.99 13.08 -12.83
C VAL A 73 4.27 12.56 -12.16
N GLU A 74 5.18 11.92 -12.90
CA GLU A 74 6.38 11.27 -12.37
C GLU A 74 7.29 12.25 -11.61
N ASP A 75 7.52 13.45 -12.14
CA ASP A 75 8.31 14.50 -11.46
C ASP A 75 7.71 14.95 -10.12
N LYS A 76 6.39 14.74 -9.95
CA LYS A 76 5.65 15.05 -8.72
C LYS A 76 5.54 13.83 -7.79
N ILE A 77 5.63 12.62 -8.35
CA ILE A 77 5.49 11.35 -7.65
C ILE A 77 6.86 10.68 -7.53
N ARG A 78 7.60 11.09 -6.49
CA ARG A 78 8.85 10.40 -6.09
C ARG A 78 8.62 9.03 -5.45
N LEU A 79 7.40 8.51 -5.49
CA LEU A 79 7.03 7.24 -4.88
C LEU A 79 7.35 6.05 -5.78
N GLY A 80 7.68 6.24 -7.07
CA GLY A 80 7.93 5.13 -7.99
C GLY A 80 6.71 4.21 -8.15
N ALA A 81 6.95 2.95 -8.53
CA ALA A 81 5.90 1.94 -8.60
C ALA A 81 5.41 1.53 -7.21
N ILE A 82 4.10 1.27 -7.09
CA ILE A 82 3.44 0.94 -5.83
C ILE A 82 2.71 -0.39 -5.97
N VAL A 83 2.86 -1.30 -5.01
CA VAL A 83 2.00 -2.49 -4.88
C VAL A 83 0.98 -2.31 -3.77
N ILE A 84 -0.20 -2.87 -3.96
CA ILE A 84 -1.27 -2.87 -2.96
C ILE A 84 -1.67 -4.32 -2.70
N GLU A 85 -1.60 -4.71 -1.43
CA GLU A 85 -2.21 -5.94 -0.92
C GLU A 85 -3.62 -5.61 -0.46
N VAL A 86 -4.60 -6.31 -1.03
CA VAL A 86 -6.01 -6.01 -0.81
C VAL A 86 -6.62 -7.07 0.11
N LYS A 87 -7.32 -6.62 1.14
CA LYS A 87 -8.09 -7.48 2.05
C LYS A 87 -9.56 -7.05 2.11
N LYS A 88 -10.43 -7.96 2.50
CA LYS A 88 -11.78 -7.64 3.01
C LYS A 88 -11.67 -7.06 4.41
N SER A 89 -12.73 -6.46 4.95
CA SER A 89 -12.72 -5.93 6.33
C SER A 89 -12.62 -7.03 7.39
N GLY A 90 -12.04 -6.69 8.55
CA GLY A 90 -11.90 -7.57 9.71
C GLY A 90 -10.73 -8.56 9.64
N VAL A 91 -9.87 -8.47 8.62
CA VAL A 91 -8.69 -9.33 8.47
C VAL A 91 -7.52 -8.73 9.25
N ALA A 92 -6.78 -9.58 9.97
CA ALA A 92 -5.57 -9.15 10.67
C ALA A 92 -4.51 -8.61 9.70
N ILE A 93 -3.84 -7.52 10.07
CA ILE A 93 -2.86 -6.86 9.19
C ILE A 93 -1.54 -7.64 9.02
N GLY A 94 -1.17 -8.49 9.99
CA GLY A 94 0.10 -9.21 10.02
C GLY A 94 0.40 -10.04 8.75
N PRO A 95 -0.52 -10.91 8.29
CA PRO A 95 -0.36 -11.63 7.03
C PRO A 95 -0.18 -10.70 5.82
N ALA A 96 -0.96 -9.62 5.71
CA ALA A 96 -0.86 -8.66 4.62
C ALA A 96 0.50 -7.95 4.60
N ILE A 97 1.01 -7.58 5.77
CA ILE A 97 2.36 -7.01 5.93
C ILE A 97 3.44 -8.01 5.49
N SER A 98 3.30 -9.28 5.84
CA SER A 98 4.24 -10.32 5.42
C SER A 98 4.28 -10.44 3.89
N GLN A 99 3.10 -10.45 3.24
CA GLN A 99 2.99 -10.49 1.79
C GLN A 99 3.63 -9.26 1.13
N LEU A 100 3.39 -8.05 1.65
CA LEU A 100 4.03 -6.83 1.15
C LEU A 100 5.55 -6.88 1.21
N LYS A 101 6.12 -7.47 2.27
CA LYS A 101 7.57 -7.67 2.37
C LYS A 101 8.08 -8.56 1.22
N ASP A 102 7.35 -9.61 0.87
CA ASP A 102 7.72 -10.48 -0.25
C ASP A 102 7.58 -9.73 -1.60
N TYR A 103 6.55 -8.90 -1.75
CA TYR A 103 6.35 -8.10 -2.96
C TYR A 103 7.46 -7.07 -3.16
N LEU A 104 7.88 -6.39 -2.10
CA LEU A 104 8.98 -5.42 -2.15
C LEU A 104 10.35 -6.06 -2.42
N ASN A 105 10.45 -7.38 -2.32
CA ASN A 105 11.64 -8.16 -2.70
C ASN A 105 11.46 -8.94 -4.01
N SER A 106 10.46 -8.56 -4.82
CA SER A 106 10.12 -9.23 -6.08
C SER A 106 10.15 -8.26 -7.27
N VAL A 107 10.39 -8.81 -8.45
CA VAL A 107 10.23 -8.12 -9.73
C VAL A 107 8.92 -8.57 -10.37
N PHE A 108 8.06 -7.61 -10.73
CA PHE A 108 6.77 -7.86 -11.36
C PHE A 108 6.87 -7.67 -12.86
N ILE A 109 6.35 -8.62 -13.63
CA ILE A 109 6.39 -8.57 -15.10
C ILE A 109 5.04 -8.06 -15.59
N VAL A 110 5.07 -7.01 -16.40
CA VAL A 110 3.87 -6.42 -17.00
C VAL A 110 3.93 -6.64 -18.51
N ASP A 111 3.18 -7.61 -19.01
CA ASP A 111 3.21 -8.04 -20.42
C ASP A 111 2.93 -6.89 -21.40
N SER A 112 1.98 -6.01 -21.03
CA SER A 112 1.62 -4.83 -21.83
C SER A 112 2.74 -3.80 -22.02
N LEU A 113 3.84 -3.91 -21.27
CA LEU A 113 5.00 -3.02 -21.33
C LEU A 113 6.23 -3.73 -21.91
N CYS A 114 6.05 -4.68 -22.82
CA CYS A 114 7.15 -5.44 -23.43
C CYS A 114 7.99 -6.22 -22.40
N GLU A 115 7.32 -6.86 -21.44
CA GLU A 115 7.96 -7.70 -20.40
C GLU A 115 8.97 -6.95 -19.51
N VAL A 116 8.78 -5.64 -19.34
CA VAL A 116 9.62 -4.85 -18.42
C VAL A 116 9.39 -5.30 -16.97
N GLY A 117 10.50 -5.61 -16.29
CA GLY A 117 10.51 -5.91 -14.87
C GLY A 117 10.39 -4.65 -14.01
N ILE A 118 9.37 -4.63 -13.15
CA ILE A 118 9.07 -3.52 -12.25
C ILE A 118 9.37 -3.93 -10.81
N ILE A 119 10.21 -3.15 -10.12
CA ILE A 119 10.48 -3.32 -8.69
C ILE A 119 9.71 -2.23 -7.95
N PRO A 120 8.71 -2.58 -7.12
CA PRO A 120 7.93 -1.59 -6.39
C PRO A 120 8.79 -0.87 -5.35
N THR A 121 8.60 0.43 -5.22
CA THR A 121 9.27 1.25 -4.20
C THR A 121 8.49 1.25 -2.89
N TYR A 122 7.16 1.20 -2.96
CA TYR A 122 6.27 1.16 -1.80
C TYR A 122 5.23 0.04 -1.90
N GLY A 123 4.83 -0.48 -0.75
CA GLY A 123 3.74 -1.44 -0.60
C GLY A 123 2.68 -0.94 0.37
N PHE A 124 1.39 -1.10 0.06
CA PHE A 124 0.32 -0.67 0.96
C PHE A 124 -0.72 -1.74 1.20
N VAL A 125 -1.22 -1.83 2.43
CA VAL A 125 -2.40 -2.63 2.75
C VAL A 125 -3.64 -1.78 2.55
N PHE A 126 -4.61 -2.30 1.79
CA PHE A 126 -5.92 -1.68 1.61
C PHE A 126 -7.05 -2.65 1.94
N PRO A 127 -8.14 -2.19 2.57
CA PRO A 127 -8.31 -0.95 3.32
C PRO A 127 -7.76 -1.12 4.73
N CYS A 128 -7.00 -0.14 5.23
CA CYS A 128 -6.52 -0.18 6.61
C CYS A 128 -6.25 1.22 7.15
N TYR A 129 -6.67 1.47 8.39
CA TYR A 129 -6.34 2.70 9.09
C TYR A 129 -4.82 2.86 9.30
N GLY A 130 -4.40 4.09 9.53
CA GLY A 130 -3.03 4.39 9.94
C GLY A 130 -2.60 3.53 11.14
N GLN A 131 -1.42 2.93 11.04
CA GLN A 131 -0.80 2.20 12.14
C GLN A 131 -0.11 3.19 13.08
N ASN A 132 0.11 2.79 14.34
CA ASN A 132 0.87 3.60 15.31
C ASN A 132 2.05 2.83 15.90
N SER A 133 2.90 3.54 16.64
CA SER A 133 3.94 2.96 17.49
C SER A 133 4.97 2.12 16.70
N ALA A 134 5.40 0.97 17.25
CA ALA A 134 6.45 0.13 16.68
C ALA A 134 6.09 -0.42 15.29
N THR A 135 4.83 -0.81 15.06
CA THR A 135 4.37 -1.31 13.75
C THR A 135 4.50 -0.22 12.70
N ALA A 136 4.05 1.01 13.01
CA ALA A 136 4.15 2.13 12.09
C ALA A 136 5.61 2.48 11.75
N SER A 137 6.48 2.50 12.75
CA SER A 137 7.91 2.76 12.56
C SER A 137 8.56 1.69 11.68
N TRP A 138 8.26 0.41 11.93
CA TRP A 138 8.79 -0.69 11.15
C TRP A 138 8.28 -0.67 9.71
N MET A 139 6.98 -0.43 9.50
CA MET A 139 6.40 -0.30 8.15
C MET A 139 7.06 0.85 7.38
N SER A 140 7.21 2.02 8.01
CA SER A 140 7.88 3.17 7.41
C SER A 140 9.32 2.86 6.98
N HIS A 141 10.10 2.18 7.83
CA HIS A 141 11.47 1.76 7.50
C HIS A 141 11.56 0.77 6.32
N GLN A 142 10.49 0.04 6.05
CA GLN A 142 10.44 -0.94 4.97
C GLN A 142 9.65 -0.42 3.74
N HIS A 143 9.35 0.88 3.68
CA HIS A 143 8.50 1.49 2.63
C HIS A 143 7.13 0.81 2.51
N MET A 144 6.61 0.31 3.62
CA MET A 144 5.27 -0.22 3.73
C MET A 144 4.32 0.82 4.34
N GLY A 145 3.04 0.64 4.06
CA GLY A 145 2.01 1.59 4.47
C GLY A 145 0.61 1.01 4.47
N THR A 146 -0.35 1.88 4.69
CA THR A 146 -1.78 1.59 4.58
C THR A 146 -2.47 2.61 3.69
N ILE A 147 -3.57 2.19 3.07
CA ILE A 147 -4.50 3.07 2.37
C ILE A 147 -5.80 3.08 3.17
N GLN A 148 -6.25 4.28 3.53
CA GLN A 148 -7.49 4.50 4.27
C GLN A 148 -8.43 5.41 3.50
N ILE A 149 -9.73 5.15 3.61
CA ILE A 149 -10.79 6.05 3.17
C ILE A 149 -11.21 6.91 4.36
N ILE A 150 -11.04 8.23 4.26
CA ILE A 150 -11.45 9.16 5.32
C ILE A 150 -12.96 9.40 5.20
N GLU A 151 -13.77 8.68 5.97
CA GLU A 151 -15.24 8.65 5.87
C GLU A 151 -15.89 10.04 5.74
N HIS A 152 -15.47 11.01 6.56
CA HIS A 152 -16.09 12.35 6.56
C HIS A 152 -15.79 13.19 5.33
N SER A 153 -14.66 12.96 4.67
CA SER A 153 -14.24 13.76 3.51
C SER A 153 -14.27 12.98 2.20
N GLY A 154 -14.39 11.65 2.24
CA GLY A 154 -14.23 10.76 1.09
C GLY A 154 -12.81 10.76 0.51
N ASN A 155 -11.81 11.25 1.27
CA ASN A 155 -10.44 11.30 0.78
C ASN A 155 -9.82 9.90 0.84
N VAL A 156 -9.00 9.56 -0.16
CA VAL A 156 -8.17 8.35 -0.12
C VAL A 156 -6.75 8.74 0.22
N CYS A 157 -6.26 8.25 1.35
CA CYS A 157 -4.98 8.64 1.90
C CYS A 157 -4.03 7.44 1.98
N PHE A 158 -2.86 7.59 1.37
CA PHE A 158 -1.74 6.66 1.49
C PHE A 158 -0.85 7.12 2.63
N CYS A 159 -0.65 6.25 3.61
CA CYS A 159 0.17 6.50 4.78
C CYS A 159 1.32 5.50 4.84
N SER A 160 2.54 5.92 5.17
CA SER A 160 3.65 5.03 5.52
C SER A 160 3.98 5.23 6.99
N GLY A 161 3.58 4.24 7.80
CA GLY A 161 3.49 4.44 9.26
C GLY A 161 2.46 5.52 9.60
N GLU A 162 2.90 6.54 10.36
CA GLU A 162 2.05 7.67 10.76
C GLU A 162 2.10 8.83 9.75
N GLU A 163 2.94 8.75 8.72
CA GLU A 163 3.10 9.82 7.73
C GLU A 163 2.18 9.67 6.54
N ARG A 164 1.50 10.74 6.15
CA ARG A 164 0.81 10.81 4.85
C ARG A 164 1.84 11.01 3.75
N LEU A 165 1.69 10.24 2.67
CA LEU A 165 2.51 10.37 1.47
C LEU A 165 1.72 11.01 0.33
N LEU A 166 0.49 10.55 0.14
CA LEU A 166 -0.37 10.91 -0.97
C LEU A 166 -1.83 10.97 -0.50
N GLU A 167 -2.55 12.00 -0.92
CA GLU A 167 -3.98 12.13 -0.64
C GLU A 167 -4.72 12.56 -1.88
N PHE A 168 -5.80 11.83 -2.18
CA PHE A 168 -6.74 12.12 -3.25
C PHE A 168 -8.01 12.72 -2.65
N PHE A 169 -8.46 13.83 -3.23
CA PHE A 169 -9.68 14.51 -2.83
C PHE A 169 -10.83 14.15 -3.79
N PRO A 170 -12.09 14.13 -3.33
CA PRO A 170 -13.24 13.84 -4.19
C PRO A 170 -13.39 14.74 -5.41
N ASN A 171 -12.84 15.96 -5.36
CA ASN A 171 -12.86 16.90 -6.47
C ASN A 171 -11.77 16.61 -7.54
N GLY A 172 -11.09 15.47 -7.46
CA GLY A 172 -9.98 15.10 -8.36
C GLY A 172 -8.64 15.75 -7.99
N GLY A 173 -8.60 16.55 -6.92
CA GLY A 173 -7.36 17.12 -6.39
C GLY A 173 -6.42 16.05 -5.86
N ILE A 174 -5.13 16.33 -5.92
CA ILE A 174 -4.09 15.45 -5.38
C ILE A 174 -3.13 16.29 -4.55
N ARG A 175 -2.79 15.81 -3.36
CA ARG A 175 -1.76 16.41 -2.52
C ARG A 175 -0.65 15.41 -2.26
N PHE A 176 0.56 15.84 -2.62
CA PHE A 176 1.80 15.17 -2.27
C PHE A 176 2.33 15.78 -0.98
N TYR A 177 2.50 14.94 0.03
CA TYR A 177 3.12 15.36 1.27
C TYR A 177 4.63 15.22 1.14
N ARG A 178 5.38 16.18 1.70
CA ARG A 178 6.83 16.01 1.81
C ARG A 178 7.08 14.87 2.78
N GLN A 179 7.84 13.87 2.36
CA GLN A 179 8.35 12.83 3.26
C GLN A 179 9.00 13.54 4.44
N SER A 180 8.46 13.29 5.63
CA SER A 180 9.06 13.80 6.84
C SER A 180 10.31 12.96 7.14
N ARG A 181 11.13 13.39 8.10
CA ARG A 181 12.41 12.74 8.37
C ARG A 181 12.26 11.35 9.02
N ASN A 182 11.06 10.83 9.25
CA ASN A 182 10.91 9.52 9.84
C ASN A 182 11.45 8.46 8.89
N GLY A 183 12.20 7.52 9.46
CA GLY A 183 12.94 6.51 8.71
C GLY A 183 14.29 6.96 8.14
N ARG A 184 14.68 8.24 8.26
CA ARG A 184 16.10 8.59 8.10
C ARG A 184 16.87 8.00 9.27
N LYS A 185 17.80 7.11 8.95
CA LYS A 185 18.74 6.52 9.90
C LYS A 185 19.42 7.64 10.72
N THR A 186 19.02 7.81 11.96
CA THR A 186 19.64 8.74 12.93
C THR A 186 20.90 8.07 13.47
N GLY A 187 21.97 8.13 12.67
CA GLY A 187 23.28 7.61 13.02
C GLY A 187 23.55 6.21 12.46
N SER A 188 24.69 6.08 11.80
CA SER A 188 25.41 4.81 11.67
C SER A 188 26.39 4.73 12.84
N ARG A 189 26.19 3.78 13.75
CA ARG A 189 27.34 3.15 14.39
C ARG A 189 27.84 2.06 13.47
#